data_AF-A0A7V0U2L3-F1
#
_entry.id   AF-A0A7V0U2L3-F1
#
_cell.length_a   1.000
_cell.length_b   1.000
_cell.length_c   1.000
_cell.angle_alpha   90.00
_cell.angle_beta   90.00
_cell.angle_gamma   90.00
#
_symmetry.space_group_name_H-M   'P 1'
#
loop_
_entity.id
_entity.type
_entity.pdbx_description
1 polymer ?
#
loop_
_entity_poly.entity_id
_entity_poly.type
_entity_poly.pdbx_seq_one_letter_code
_entity_poly.pdbx_strand_id
1 'polypeptide(L)'
;MLRKKIMSWGLAGCLAALILTPAVGGAADELHRQLFTVKCSKCHSADKIKQFHGNQQQLLKLLQRMSGKHGAEIKPEDLEKIDEYILSLDLTTGSG
;
A
#
# COMPACT_ATOMS: atom_id res chain seq x y z
N MET A 1 -3.12 13.13 67.27
CA MET A 1 -3.84 13.68 66.10
C MET A 1 -3.04 14.87 65.57
N LEU A 2 -1.95 14.59 64.87
CA LEU A 2 -1.73 14.62 63.41
C LEU A 2 -1.62 16.05 62.83
N ARG A 3 -0.39 16.34 62.39
CA ARG A 3 0.16 17.63 61.99
C ARG A 3 -0.36 18.05 60.61
N LYS A 4 -0.68 19.35 60.49
CA LYS A 4 -0.76 20.08 59.22
C LYS A 4 0.56 19.93 58.46
N LYS A 5 0.49 19.62 57.16
CA LYS A 5 1.58 19.91 56.22
C LYS A 5 0.98 20.30 54.87
N ILE A 6 1.51 21.41 54.39
CA ILE A 6 1.11 22.20 53.23
C ILE A 6 2.08 21.82 52.11
N MET A 7 1.62 21.94 50.86
CA MET A 7 2.39 22.12 49.62
C MET A 7 3.38 21.03 49.17
N SER A 8 3.16 20.50 47.97
CA SER A 8 4.18 20.49 46.91
C SER A 8 3.54 20.34 45.54
N TRP A 9 3.87 21.26 44.63
CA TRP A 9 3.53 21.22 43.22
C TRP A 9 4.20 20.01 42.56
N GLY A 10 3.38 19.15 41.94
CA GLY A 10 3.85 18.10 41.03
C GLY A 10 3.50 18.48 39.59
N LEU A 11 4.52 18.91 38.84
CA LEU A 11 4.50 18.91 37.38
C LEU A 11 4.04 17.55 36.86
N ALA A 12 2.97 17.53 36.08
CA ALA A 12 2.80 16.59 34.99
C ALA A 12 1.80 17.22 34.00
N GLY A 13 2.24 18.32 33.39
CA GLY A 13 1.53 18.94 32.29
C GLY A 13 1.33 17.93 31.16
N CYS A 14 0.10 17.84 30.67
CA CYS A 14 -0.32 17.09 29.50
C CYS A 14 0.58 17.42 28.29
N LEU A 15 1.62 16.62 28.07
CA LEU A 15 2.36 16.56 26.81
C LEU A 15 2.23 15.16 26.21
N ALA A 16 1.00 14.66 26.11
CA ALA A 16 0.68 13.74 25.03
C ALA A 16 0.30 14.60 23.83
N ALA A 17 1.32 15.19 23.19
CA ALA A 17 1.19 15.60 21.81
C ALA A 17 0.86 14.33 21.02
N LEU A 18 -0.42 14.12 20.76
CA LEU A 18 -0.93 13.27 19.70
C LEU A 18 -0.36 13.86 18.41
N ILE A 19 0.87 13.47 18.08
CA ILE A 19 1.41 13.61 16.74
C ILE A 19 0.51 12.73 15.89
N LEU A 20 -0.47 13.34 15.22
CA LEU A 20 -1.18 12.74 14.10
C LEU A 20 -0.11 12.36 13.08
N THR A 21 0.30 11.10 13.07
CA THR A 21 0.97 10.53 11.91
C THR A 21 -0.04 10.52 10.78
N PRO A 22 0.26 11.10 9.61
CA PRO A 22 -0.58 10.89 8.44
C PRO A 22 -0.44 9.41 8.08
N ALA A 23 -1.52 8.65 8.25
CA ALA A 23 -1.69 7.34 7.63
C ALA A 23 -1.86 7.55 6.11
N VAL A 24 -0.80 8.02 5.46
CA VAL A 24 -0.78 8.20 4.01
C VAL A 24 -0.51 6.81 3.40
N GLY A 25 -1.50 6.24 2.73
CA GLY A 25 -1.35 5.06 1.85
C GLY A 25 -1.58 3.66 2.44
N GLY A 26 -1.23 3.40 3.71
CA GLY A 26 -0.99 2.03 4.18
C GLY A 26 -2.07 0.95 3.97
N ALA A 27 -3.37 1.28 4.11
CA ALA A 27 -4.44 0.26 4.01
C ALA A 27 -4.84 -0.05 2.56
N ALA A 28 -4.92 0.96 1.69
CA ALA A 28 -5.25 0.78 0.28
C ALA A 28 -4.08 0.14 -0.46
N ASP A 29 -2.85 0.58 -0.17
CA ASP A 29 -1.64 0.05 -0.79
C ASP A 29 -1.46 -1.44 -0.48
N GLU A 30 -1.71 -1.86 0.76
CA GLU A 30 -1.63 -3.27 1.14
C GLU A 30 -2.74 -4.11 0.49
N LEU A 31 -3.96 -3.58 0.37
CA LEU A 31 -5.05 -4.27 -0.35
C LEU A 31 -4.68 -4.47 -1.84
N HIS A 32 -4.18 -3.44 -2.50
CA HIS A 32 -3.82 -3.52 -3.91
C HIS A 32 -2.61 -4.45 -4.13
N ARG A 33 -1.64 -4.43 -3.21
CA ARG A 33 -0.53 -5.38 -3.16
C ARG A 33 -0.99 -6.83 -3.05
N GLN A 34 -1.94 -7.12 -2.14
CA GLN A 34 -2.48 -8.46 -1.97
C GLN A 34 -3.24 -8.91 -3.21
N LEU A 35 -4.05 -8.02 -3.79
CA LEU A 35 -4.78 -8.30 -5.02
C LEU A 35 -3.81 -8.63 -6.17
N PHE A 36 -2.78 -7.80 -6.39
CA PHE A 36 -1.72 -8.04 -7.36
C PHE A 36 -1.07 -9.41 -7.12
N THR A 37 -0.67 -9.70 -5.88
CA THR A 37 0.01 -10.95 -5.53
C THR A 37 -0.88 -12.15 -5.84
N VAL A 38 -2.13 -12.15 -5.37
CA VAL A 38 -3.06 -13.27 -5.55
C VAL A 38 -3.40 -13.49 -7.01
N LYS A 39 -3.69 -12.42 -7.77
CA LYS A 39 -4.14 -12.51 -9.16
C LYS A 39 -2.99 -12.82 -10.12
N CYS A 40 -1.87 -12.08 -10.00
CA CYS A 40 -0.77 -12.18 -10.95
C CYS A 40 0.12 -13.41 -10.72
N SER A 41 0.11 -13.99 -9.52
CA SER A 41 0.88 -15.22 -9.22
C SER A 41 0.17 -16.53 -9.61
N LYS A 42 -1.12 -16.49 -10.02
CA LYS A 42 -1.90 -17.70 -10.33
C LYS A 42 -1.28 -18.56 -11.44
N CYS A 43 -0.69 -17.93 -12.46
CA CYS A 43 -0.23 -18.65 -13.65
C CYS A 43 1.30 -18.64 -13.82
N HIS A 44 2.00 -17.65 -13.27
CA HIS A 44 3.44 -17.51 -13.28
C HIS A 44 3.87 -16.53 -12.18
N SER A 45 5.17 -16.38 -11.91
CA SER A 45 5.63 -15.40 -10.92
C SER A 45 5.14 -13.98 -11.26
N ALA A 46 4.68 -13.26 -10.23
CA ALA A 46 4.29 -11.86 -10.32
C ALA A 46 5.49 -10.95 -10.60
N ASP A 47 6.72 -11.39 -10.26
CA ASP A 47 7.96 -10.64 -10.54
C ASP A 47 8.24 -10.46 -12.03
N LYS A 48 7.56 -11.20 -12.92
CA LYS A 48 7.67 -10.97 -14.37
C LYS A 48 7.31 -9.53 -14.76
N ILE A 49 6.54 -8.82 -13.94
CA ILE A 49 6.23 -7.41 -14.20
C ILE A 49 7.48 -6.52 -14.20
N LYS A 50 8.53 -6.89 -13.45
CA LYS A 50 9.81 -6.14 -13.40
C LYS A 50 10.56 -6.13 -14.73
N GLN A 51 10.21 -7.04 -15.65
CA GLN A 51 10.79 -7.13 -16.99
C GLN A 51 10.00 -6.31 -18.02
N PHE A 52 8.89 -5.67 -17.60
CA PHE A 52 8.08 -4.84 -18.45
C PHE A 52 8.66 -3.42 -18.50
N HIS A 53 9.01 -2.94 -19.69
CA HIS A 53 9.60 -1.61 -19.91
C HIS A 53 8.68 -0.70 -20.77
N GLY A 54 7.37 -0.79 -20.55
CA GLY A 54 6.40 0.04 -21.27
C GLY A 54 5.84 1.18 -20.41
N ASN A 55 5.10 2.08 -21.04
CA ASN A 55 4.32 3.10 -20.35
C ASN A 55 3.01 2.53 -19.75
N GLN A 56 2.31 3.33 -18.96
CA GLN A 56 1.05 2.94 -18.30
C GLN A 56 -0.03 2.44 -19.29
N GLN A 57 -0.17 3.05 -20.47
CA GLN A 57 -1.14 2.56 -21.47
C GLN A 57 -0.78 1.17 -22.00
N GLN A 58 0.52 0.89 -22.18
CA GLN A 58 1.01 -0.42 -22.56
C GLN A 58 0.83 -1.44 -21.42
N LEU A 59 0.97 -0.99 -20.15
CA LEU A 59 0.72 -1.82 -18.97
C LEU A 59 -0.75 -2.23 -18.90
N LEU A 60 -1.69 -1.31 -19.04
CA LEU A 60 -3.13 -1.62 -19.07
C LEU A 60 -3.47 -2.63 -20.18
N LYS A 61 -2.91 -2.46 -21.38
CA LYS A 61 -3.07 -3.45 -22.47
C LYS A 61 -2.47 -4.82 -22.12
N LEU A 62 -1.35 -4.86 -21.40
CA LEU A 62 -0.77 -6.11 -20.89
C LEU A 62 -1.72 -6.78 -19.89
N LEU A 63 -2.23 -6.04 -18.91
CA LEU A 63 -3.15 -6.55 -17.89
C LEU A 63 -4.46 -7.05 -18.49
N GLN A 64 -5.03 -6.32 -19.46
CA GLN A 64 -6.20 -6.77 -20.22
C GLN A 64 -5.95 -8.09 -20.96
N ARG A 65 -4.79 -8.25 -21.60
CA ARG A 65 -4.40 -9.52 -22.23
C ARG A 65 -4.27 -10.65 -21.21
N MET A 66 -3.78 -10.38 -20.00
CA MET A 66 -3.68 -11.40 -18.95
C MET A 66 -5.06 -11.77 -18.40
N SER A 67 -5.96 -10.79 -18.23
CA SER A 67 -7.35 -11.01 -17.81
C SER A 67 -8.11 -11.94 -18.77
N GLY A 68 -7.85 -11.85 -20.07
CA GLY A 68 -8.44 -12.74 -21.08
C GLY A 68 -7.91 -14.17 -21.11
N LYS A 69 -6.88 -14.52 -20.32
CA LYS A 69 -6.33 -15.88 -20.28
C LYS A 69 -7.16 -16.79 -19.39
N HIS A 70 -7.27 -18.06 -19.81
CA HIS A 70 -7.96 -19.09 -19.03
C HIS A 70 -7.38 -19.21 -17.61
N GLY A 71 -8.25 -19.18 -16.60
CA GLY A 71 -7.87 -19.30 -15.19
C GLY A 71 -7.30 -18.04 -14.54
N ALA A 72 -7.18 -16.92 -15.26
CA ALA A 72 -6.64 -15.69 -14.69
C ALA A 72 -7.58 -15.07 -13.63
N GLU A 73 -8.90 -15.13 -13.86
CA GLU A 73 -9.94 -14.57 -12.97
C GLU A 73 -9.68 -13.09 -12.58
N ILE A 74 -9.09 -12.30 -13.47
CA ILE A 74 -8.86 -10.86 -13.27
C ILE A 74 -10.05 -10.10 -13.84
N LYS A 75 -10.80 -9.41 -12.99
CA LYS A 75 -11.99 -8.64 -13.40
C LYS A 75 -11.62 -7.21 -13.81
N PRO A 76 -12.49 -6.48 -14.52
CA PRO A 76 -12.24 -5.09 -14.88
C PRO A 76 -11.87 -4.20 -13.68
N GLU A 77 -12.56 -4.36 -12.55
CA GLU A 77 -12.28 -3.64 -11.30
C GLU A 77 -10.95 -4.04 -10.62
N ASP A 78 -10.39 -5.20 -10.98
CA ASP A 78 -9.07 -5.61 -10.49
C ASP A 78 -7.97 -4.91 -11.30
N LEU A 79 -8.21 -4.60 -12.59
CA LEU A 79 -7.21 -4.01 -13.47
C LEU A 79 -6.73 -2.64 -12.98
N GLU A 80 -7.66 -1.78 -12.57
CA GLU A 80 -7.36 -0.44 -12.06
C GLU A 80 -6.51 -0.49 -10.79
N LYS A 81 -6.91 -1.32 -9.82
CA LYS A 81 -6.18 -1.50 -8.56
C LYS A 81 -4.79 -2.12 -8.76
N ILE A 82 -4.67 -3.05 -9.71
CA ILE A 82 -3.40 -3.66 -10.08
C ILE A 82 -2.49 -2.63 -10.77
N ASP A 83 -3.02 -1.80 -11.67
CA ASP A 83 -2.29 -0.71 -12.31
C ASP A 83 -1.77 0.30 -11.29
N GLU A 84 -2.64 0.76 -10.38
CA GLU A 84 -2.27 1.66 -9.29
C GLU A 84 -1.14 1.10 -8.41
N TYR A 85 -1.22 -0.20 -8.05
CA TYR A 85 -0.15 -0.83 -7.29
C TYR A 85 1.17 -0.88 -8.06
N ILE A 86 1.15 -1.27 -9.34
CA ILE A 86 2.38 -1.34 -10.14
C ILE A 86 3.01 0.05 -10.31
N LEU A 87 2.21 1.10 -10.52
CA LEU A 87 2.71 2.47 -10.55
C LEU A 87 3.30 2.90 -9.21
N SER A 88 2.71 2.48 -8.09
CA SER A 88 3.28 2.73 -6.76
C SER A 88 4.64 2.04 -6.56
N LEU A 89 4.88 0.89 -7.22
CA LEU A 89 6.20 0.25 -7.22
C LEU A 89 7.22 1.14 -7.93
N ASP A 90 6.91 1.64 -9.13
CA ASP A 90 7.82 2.51 -9.89
C ASP A 90 8.12 3.83 -9.16
N LEU A 91 7.15 4.38 -8.42
CA LEU A 91 7.32 5.58 -7.60
C LEU A 91 8.17 5.36 -6.34
N THR A 92 8.14 4.16 -5.76
CA THR A 92 8.89 3.81 -4.55
C THR A 92 10.26 3.23 -4.86
N THR A 93 10.46 2.68 -6.07
CA THR A 93 11.76 2.33 -6.64
C THR A 93 12.28 3.49 -7.49
N GLY A 94 12.38 4.69 -6.91
CA GLY A 94 13.22 5.73 -7.47
C GLY A 94 14.67 5.22 -7.49
N SER A 95 15.12 4.69 -8.62
CA SER A 95 16.51 4.28 -8.84
C SER A 95 16.85 4.32 -10.31
N GLY A 96 17.61 5.35 -10.68
CA GLY A 96 18.71 5.25 -11.65
C GLY A 96 18.36 5.59 -13.08
#